data_AF-A0A2H5BRQ0-F1
#
_entry.id   AF-A0A2H5BRQ0-F1
#
_cell.length_a   1.000
_cell.length_b   1.000
_cell.length_c   1.000
_cell.angle_alpha   90.00
_cell.angle_beta   90.00
_cell.angle_gamma   90.00
#
_symmetry.space_group_name_H-M   'P 1'
#
loop_
_entity.id
_entity.type
_entity.pdbx_description
1 polymer ?
#
loop_
_entity_poly.entity_id
_entity_poly.type
_entity_poly.pdbx_seq_one_letter_code
_entity_poly.pdbx_strand_id
1 'polypeptide(L)'
;MNDDEAAALATTLKYLGNVLGLLEQSADAFLKNRSDLHPAELQLIERLIHQRSKARRMGEWDKADRLRNELAEQGIELEDVGENTSWRFR
;
A
#
# COMPACT_ATOMS: atom_id res chain seq x y z
N MET A 1 4.30 13.22 19.67
CA MET A 1 2.97 13.30 19.04
C MET A 1 2.21 12.13 19.62
N ASN A 2 1.20 12.36 20.45
CA ASN A 2 0.54 11.30 21.22
C ASN A 2 -0.36 10.48 20.30
N ASP A 3 -0.09 9.19 20.15
CA ASP A 3 -0.87 8.29 19.29
C ASP A 3 -2.37 8.26 19.66
N ASP A 4 -2.70 8.48 20.94
CA ASP A 4 -4.08 8.58 21.43
C ASP A 4 -4.82 9.82 20.89
N GLU A 5 -4.14 10.96 20.79
CA GLU A 5 -4.73 12.19 20.24
C GLU A 5 -4.96 12.03 18.73
N ALA A 6 -4.03 11.38 18.04
CA ALA A 6 -4.16 11.07 16.61
C ALA A 6 -5.34 10.13 16.34
N ALA A 7 -5.56 9.12 17.18
CA ALA A 7 -6.69 8.20 17.06
C ALA A 7 -8.05 8.90 17.30
N ALA A 8 -8.14 9.78 18.30
CA ALA A 8 -9.34 10.55 18.60
C ALA A 8 -9.69 11.52 17.46
N LEU A 9 -8.69 12.22 16.91
CA LEU A 9 -8.86 13.12 15.76
C LEU A 9 -9.26 12.35 14.50
N ALA A 10 -8.64 11.20 14.23
CA ALA A 10 -9.01 10.35 13.10
C ALA A 10 -10.46 9.84 13.18
N THR A 11 -10.93 9.53 14.39
CA THR A 11 -12.33 9.11 14.62
C THR A 11 -13.30 10.25 14.34
N THR A 12 -12.97 11.45 14.83
CA THR A 12 -13.79 12.66 14.60
C THR A 12 -13.86 13.01 13.11
N LEU A 13 -12.73 12.93 12.41
CA LEU A 13 -12.65 13.14 10.96
C LEU A 13 -13.53 12.16 10.19
N LYS A 14 -13.48 10.87 10.52
CA LYS A 14 -14.32 9.83 9.90
C LYS A 14 -15.81 10.08 10.15
N TYR A 15 -16.17 10.46 11.37
CA TYR A 15 -17.56 10.79 11.71
C TYR A 15 -18.08 11.96 10.87
N LEU A 16 -17.33 13.05 10.78
CA LEU A 16 -17.71 14.21 9.98
C LEU A 16 -17.70 13.91 8.47
N GLY A 17 -16.75 13.09 8.00
CA GLY A 17 -16.72 12.59 6.63
C GLY A 17 -18.00 11.83 6.27
N ASN A 18 -18.42 10.90 7.12
CA ASN A 18 -19.66 10.12 6.92
C ASN A 18 -20.91 11.01 6.86
N VAL A 19 -21.00 12.06 7.69
CA VAL A 19 -22.12 13.01 7.67
C VAL A 19 -22.20 13.76 6.33
N LEU A 20 -21.06 14.01 5.69
CA LEU A 20 -20.95 14.71 4.41
C LEU A 20 -20.96 13.78 3.18
N GLY A 21 -21.06 12.45 3.37
CA GLY A 21 -20.94 11.47 2.28
C GLY A 21 -19.52 11.35 1.71
N LEU A 22 -18.51 11.65 2.52
CA LEU A 22 -17.08 11.58 2.18
C LEU A 22 -16.41 10.47 3.00
N LEU A 23 -15.29 9.91 2.50
CA LEU A 23 -14.49 8.88 3.19
C LEU A 23 -15.21 7.53 3.42
N GLU A 24 -16.17 7.17 2.56
CA GLU A 24 -16.91 5.91 2.65
C GLU A 24 -16.04 4.66 2.39
N GLN A 25 -14.92 4.83 1.68
CA GLN A 25 -13.98 3.75 1.40
C GLN A 25 -12.88 3.69 2.47
N SER A 26 -12.38 2.49 2.76
CA SER A 26 -11.23 2.35 3.65
C SER A 26 -10.03 3.12 3.10
N ALA A 27 -9.17 3.68 3.97
CA ALA A 27 -8.00 4.45 3.52
C ALA A 27 -7.11 3.64 2.58
N ASP A 28 -6.92 2.34 2.88
CA ASP A 28 -6.24 1.41 1.99
C ASP A 28 -6.94 1.28 0.63
N ALA A 29 -8.26 1.15 0.60
CA ALA A 29 -9.01 1.11 -0.64
C ALA A 29 -8.84 2.44 -1.39
N PHE A 30 -9.10 3.58 -0.77
CA PHE A 30 -8.97 4.90 -1.41
C PHE A 30 -7.56 5.19 -1.96
N LEU A 31 -6.52 4.88 -1.19
CA LEU A 31 -5.12 5.09 -1.61
C LEU A 31 -4.67 4.09 -2.70
N LYS A 32 -5.28 2.89 -2.75
CA LYS A 32 -5.04 1.91 -3.83
C LYS A 32 -5.97 2.11 -5.03
N ASN A 33 -7.07 2.84 -4.85
CA ASN A 33 -8.11 3.06 -5.85
C ASN A 33 -7.78 4.30 -6.68
N ARG A 34 -6.70 4.19 -7.47
CA ARG A 34 -6.70 4.83 -8.78
C ARG A 34 -7.65 3.99 -9.62
N SER A 35 -8.85 4.52 -9.87
CA SER A 35 -9.94 3.95 -10.67
C SER A 35 -9.57 3.55 -12.11
N ASP A 36 -8.29 3.68 -12.48
CA ASP A 36 -7.77 3.57 -13.85
C ASP A 36 -6.86 2.34 -14.04
N LEU A 37 -6.57 1.58 -12.97
CA LEU A 37 -5.70 0.41 -13.06
C LEU A 37 -6.44 -0.80 -13.63
N HIS A 38 -5.90 -1.35 -14.71
CA HIS A 38 -6.46 -2.55 -15.32
C HIS A 38 -6.25 -3.73 -14.34
N PRO A 39 -7.21 -4.67 -14.21
CA PRO A 39 -7.06 -5.84 -13.33
C PRO A 39 -5.79 -6.67 -13.58
N ALA A 40 -5.27 -6.61 -14.82
CA ALA A 40 -4.02 -7.25 -15.22
C ALA A 40 -2.78 -6.61 -14.57
N GLU A 41 -2.77 -5.30 -14.37
CA GLU A 41 -1.69 -4.58 -13.70
C GLU A 41 -1.68 -4.92 -12.21
N LEU A 42 -2.86 -4.96 -11.59
CA LEU A 42 -3.02 -5.36 -10.19
C LEU A 42 -2.49 -6.78 -9.93
N GLN A 43 -2.80 -7.73 -10.82
CA GLN A 43 -2.21 -9.08 -10.78
C GLN A 43 -0.70 -9.10 -10.99
N LEU A 44 -0.17 -8.23 -11.85
CA LEU A 44 1.27 -8.14 -12.08
C LEU A 44 2.00 -7.67 -10.81
N ILE A 45 1.46 -6.65 -10.15
CA ILE A 45 1.99 -6.07 -8.92
C ILE A 45 2.00 -7.10 -7.80
N GLU A 46 0.87 -7.78 -7.56
CA GLU A 46 0.80 -8.85 -6.56
C GLU A 46 1.81 -9.97 -6.84
N ARG A 47 2.00 -10.33 -8.11
CA ARG A 47 2.97 -11.34 -8.52
C ARG A 47 4.41 -10.89 -8.24
N LEU A 48 4.75 -9.64 -8.54
CA LEU A 48 6.08 -9.06 -8.25
C LEU A 48 6.36 -9.00 -6.74
N ILE A 49 5.37 -8.61 -5.93
CA ILE A 49 5.46 -8.61 -4.47
C ILE A 49 5.68 -10.04 -3.94
N HIS A 50 4.94 -11.01 -4.48
CA HIS A 50 5.10 -12.41 -4.09
C HIS A 50 6.49 -12.95 -4.46
N GLN A 51 6.98 -12.64 -5.66
CA GLN A 51 8.33 -13.00 -6.09
C GLN A 51 9.40 -12.36 -5.21
N ARG A 52 9.22 -11.10 -4.81
CA ARG A 52 10.12 -10.39 -3.89
C ARG A 52 10.16 -11.06 -2.52
N SER A 53 9.00 -11.40 -1.97
CA SER A 53 8.90 -12.12 -0.68
C SER A 53 9.60 -13.47 -0.75
N LYS A 54 9.41 -14.21 -1.85
CA LYS A 54 10.10 -15.48 -2.09
C LYS A 54 11.61 -15.30 -2.21
N ALA A 55 12.07 -14.29 -2.96
CA ALA A 55 13.49 -13.96 -3.10
C ALA A 55 14.12 -13.62 -1.73
N ARG A 56 13.44 -12.82 -0.90
CA ARG A 56 13.86 -12.54 0.48
C ARG A 56 13.97 -13.80 1.33
N ARG A 57 12.98 -14.70 1.26
CA ARG A 57 13.00 -15.98 2.00
C ARG A 57 14.12 -16.92 1.53
N MET A 58 14.49 -16.84 0.26
CA MET A 58 15.60 -17.61 -0.33
C MET A 58 16.97 -16.94 -0.12
N GLY A 59 17.04 -15.76 0.51
CA GLY A 59 18.29 -15.01 0.69
C GLY A 59 18.81 -14.36 -0.60
N GLU A 60 17.97 -14.23 -1.62
CA GLU A 60 18.30 -13.61 -2.91
C GLU A 60 18.06 -12.09 -2.86
N TRP A 61 18.87 -11.38 -2.07
CA TRP A 61 18.74 -9.93 -1.85
C TRP A 61 18.81 -9.12 -3.15
N ASP A 62 19.72 -9.49 -4.07
CA ASP A 62 19.87 -8.84 -5.38
C ASP A 62 18.59 -8.89 -6.22
N LYS A 63 17.87 -10.02 -6.19
CA LYS A 63 16.60 -10.16 -6.92
C LYS A 63 15.49 -9.37 -6.23
N ALA A 64 15.46 -9.36 -4.90
CA ALA A 64 14.47 -8.58 -4.15
C ALA A 64 14.62 -7.08 -4.43
N ASP A 65 15.84 -6.57 -4.55
CA ASP A 65 16.09 -5.16 -4.88
C ASP A 65 15.76 -4.83 -6.34
N ARG A 66 16.02 -5.73 -7.29
CA ARG A 66 15.57 -5.54 -8.68
C ARG A 66 14.05 -5.42 -8.78
N LEU A 67 13.32 -6.32 -8.11
CA LEU A 67 11.86 -6.31 -8.08
C LEU A 67 11.32 -5.05 -7.39
N ARG A 68 12.02 -4.54 -6.37
CA ARG A 68 11.69 -3.26 -5.74
C ARG A 68 11.81 -2.10 -6.71
N ASN A 69 12.88 -2.05 -7.50
CA ASN A 69 13.09 -1.00 -8.49
C ASN A 69 12.05 -1.08 -9.61
N GLU A 70 11.72 -2.27 -10.08
CA GLU A 70 10.69 -2.49 -11.10
C GLU A 70 9.31 -2.02 -10.63
N LEU A 71 8.97 -2.28 -9.36
CA LEU A 71 7.76 -1.73 -8.73
C LEU A 71 7.83 -0.19 -8.63
N ALA A 72 8.98 0.37 -8.26
CA ALA A 72 9.16 1.82 -8.19
C ALA A 72 9.05 2.52 -9.56
N GLU A 73 9.53 1.88 -10.64
CA GLU A 73 9.38 2.36 -12.02
C GLU A 73 7.91 2.36 -12.47
N GLN A 74 7.12 1.41 -11.98
CA GLN A 74 5.66 1.35 -12.17
C GLN A 74 4.91 2.38 -11.29
N GLY A 75 5.63 3.23 -10.53
CA GLY A 75 5.04 4.21 -9.62
C GLY A 75 4.54 3.59 -8.31
N ILE A 76 5.01 2.39 -7.94
CA ILE A 76 4.59 1.69 -6.72
C ILE A 76 5.70 1.77 -5.70
N GLU A 77 5.42 2.43 -4.59
CA GLU A 77 6.30 2.52 -3.45
C GLU A 77 5.97 1.41 -2.45
N LEU A 78 6.96 0.57 -2.18
CA LEU A 78 6.89 -0.46 -1.14
C LEU A 78 7.29 0.13 0.20
N GLU A 79 6.42 -0.03 1.19
CA GLU A 79 6.59 0.41 2.57
C GLU A 79 6.60 -0.84 3.44
N ASP A 80 7.80 -1.31 3.81
CA ASP A 80 7.96 -2.42 4.75
C ASP A 80 7.86 -1.88 6.18
N VAL A 81 6.78 -2.21 6.89
CA VAL A 81 6.59 -1.87 8.31
C VAL A 81 6.63 -3.16 9.12
N GLY A 82 7.82 -3.51 9.62
CA GLY A 82 8.03 -4.75 10.40
C GLY A 82 7.83 -6.01 9.56
N GLU A 83 6.90 -6.88 9.97
CA GLU A 83 6.52 -8.09 9.22
C GLU A 83 5.53 -7.82 8.07
N ASN A 84 4.91 -6.64 8.04
CA ASN A 84 3.93 -6.28 7.02
C ASN A 84 4.58 -5.46 5.90
N THR A 85 4.51 -5.97 4.68
CA THR A 85 4.80 -5.19 3.47
C THR A 85 3.51 -4.56 2.97
N SER A 86 3.34 -3.26 3.20
CA SER A 86 2.34 -2.45 2.53
C SER A 86 2.93 -1.85 1.25
N TRP A 87 2.08 -1.57 0.27
CA TRP A 87 2.48 -0.89 -0.95
C TRP A 87 1.44 0.18 -1.28
N ARG A 88 1.94 1.29 -1.82
CA ARG A 88 1.13 2.45 -2.21
C ARG A 88 1.59 2.97 -3.57
N PHE A 89 0.68 3.53 -4.35
CA PHE A 89 1.07 4.27 -5.55
C PHE A 89 1.62 5.65 -5.16
N ARG A 90 2.66 6.09 -5.84
CA ARG A 90 3.20 7.45 -5.76
C ARG A 90 2.50 8.36 -6.77
#